data_AF-A0A7X7NRA1-F1
#
_entry.id   AF-A0A7X7NRA1-F1
#
_cell.length_a   1.000
_cell.length_b   1.000
_cell.length_c   1.000
_cell.angle_alpha   90.00
_cell.angle_beta   90.00
_cell.angle_gamma   90.00
#
_symmetry.space_group_name_H-M   'P 1'
#
loop_
_entity.id
_entity.type
_entity.pdbx_description
1 polymer ?
#
loop_
_entity_poly.entity_id
_entity_poly.type
_entity_poly.pdbx_seq_one_letter_code
_entity_poly.pdbx_strand_id
1 'polypeptide(L)'
;MRIVTGPQLHVARFGDLTTRQLHDILRLRVDIFVVEQECAYPEIDGRDAEPGTEHLWIEVGDELAAYLRVLEGDGHAIIGRVATHPGHRG
;
A
#
# COMPACT_ATOMS: atom_id res chain seq x y z
N MET A 1 -0.21 15.80 -25.91
CA MET A 1 1.12 15.40 -25.41
C MET A 1 0.90 14.79 -24.03
N ARG A 2 0.80 13.45 -23.95
CA ARG A 2 0.70 12.75 -22.66
C ARG A 2 2.13 12.63 -22.13
N ILE A 3 2.45 13.34 -21.06
CA ILE A 3 3.66 13.06 -20.29
C ILE A 3 3.41 11.68 -19.68
N VAL A 4 4.13 10.66 -20.14
CA VAL A 4 4.15 9.37 -19.46
C VAL A 4 5.07 9.59 -18.26
N THR A 5 4.48 9.88 -17.11
CA THR A 5 5.20 9.96 -15.84
C THR A 5 5.65 8.55 -15.47
N GLY A 6 6.96 8.37 -15.28
CA GLY A 6 7.53 7.13 -14.76
C GLY A 6 7.04 6.83 -13.33
N PRO A 7 7.40 5.67 -12.75
CA PRO A 7 6.98 5.30 -11.41
C PRO A 7 7.41 6.34 -10.38
N GLN A 8 6.46 6.80 -9.56
CA GLN A 8 6.70 7.76 -8.47
C GLN A 8 6.54 7.05 -7.13
N LEU A 9 7.55 7.15 -6.27
CA LEU A 9 7.49 6.65 -4.90
C LEU A 9 6.89 7.71 -3.98
N HIS A 10 5.94 7.29 -3.17
CA HIS A 10 5.33 8.09 -2.12
C HIS A 10 5.51 7.41 -0.76
N VAL A 11 5.63 8.23 0.28
CA VAL A 11 5.71 7.80 1.68
C VAL A 11 4.83 8.72 2.51
N ALA A 12 3.96 8.16 3.34
CA ALA A 12 3.11 8.92 4.24
C ALA A 12 2.80 8.14 5.52
N ARG A 13 2.53 8.85 6.61
CA ARG A 13 1.89 8.26 7.78
C ARG A 13 0.37 8.28 7.60
N PHE A 14 -0.33 7.51 8.42
CA PHE A 14 -1.78 7.35 8.30
C PHE A 14 -2.55 8.68 8.24
N GLY A 15 -2.19 9.65 9.09
CA GLY A 15 -2.86 10.95 9.14
C GLY A 15 -2.60 11.87 7.93
N ASP A 16 -1.57 11.59 7.15
CA ASP A 16 -1.18 12.37 5.97
C ASP A 16 -1.78 11.79 4.67
N LEU A 17 -2.39 10.60 4.75
CA LEU A 17 -3.09 10.01 3.62
C LEU A 17 -4.41 10.74 3.37
N THR A 18 -4.65 11.08 2.11
CA THR A 18 -6.01 11.42 1.68
C THR A 18 -6.92 10.20 1.80
N THR A 19 -8.22 10.43 1.94
CA THR A 19 -9.22 9.34 1.96
C THR A 19 -9.18 8.51 0.69
N ARG A 20 -8.84 9.12 -0.45
CA ARG A 20 -8.66 8.43 -1.73
C ARG A 20 -7.44 7.50 -1.71
N GLN A 21 -6.28 7.99 -1.29
CA GLN A 21 -5.06 7.16 -1.18
C GLN A 21 -5.27 5.99 -0.23
N LEU A 22 -5.89 6.25 0.94
CA LEU A 22 -6.22 5.18 1.88
C LEU A 22 -7.14 4.14 1.22
N HIS A 23 -8.23 4.58 0.59
CA HIS A 23 -9.16 3.68 -0.10
C HIS A 23 -8.44 2.81 -1.15
N ASP A 24 -7.61 3.42 -1.99
CA ASP A 24 -6.95 2.73 -3.09
C ASP A 24 -5.89 1.73 -2.59
N ILE A 25 -5.15 2.07 -1.52
CA ILE A 25 -4.24 1.16 -0.82
C ILE A 25 -5.01 -0.04 -0.23
N LEU A 26 -6.10 0.21 0.49
CA LEU A 26 -6.89 -0.86 1.11
C LEU A 26 -7.49 -1.78 0.06
N ARG A 27 -7.99 -1.22 -1.04
CA ARG A 27 -8.52 -1.99 -2.16
C ARG A 27 -7.46 -2.91 -2.76
N LEU A 28 -6.27 -2.39 -3.10
CA LEU A 28 -5.19 -3.21 -3.67
C LEU A 28 -4.83 -4.39 -2.76
N ARG A 29 -4.72 -4.13 -1.45
CA ARG A 29 -4.39 -5.16 -0.46
C ARG A 29 -5.48 -6.23 -0.37
N VAL A 30 -6.76 -5.85 -0.38
CA VAL A 30 -7.88 -6.80 -0.37
C VAL A 30 -7.92 -7.60 -1.67
N ASP A 31 -7.78 -6.93 -2.81
CA ASP A 31 -7.79 -7.58 -4.12
C ASP A 31 -6.69 -8.66 -4.21
N ILE A 32 -5.52 -8.42 -3.61
CA ILE A 32 -4.40 -9.38 -3.62
C ILE A 32 -4.50 -10.41 -2.50
N PHE A 33 -4.48 -9.96 -1.24
CA PHE A 33 -4.32 -10.87 -0.10
C PHE A 33 -5.60 -11.62 0.27
N VAL A 34 -6.77 -11.11 -0.10
CA VAL A 34 -8.06 -11.76 0.22
C VAL A 34 -8.65 -12.42 -1.02
N VAL A 35 -8.79 -11.68 -2.12
CA VAL A 35 -9.50 -12.17 -3.32
C VAL A 35 -8.60 -13.08 -4.16
N GLU A 36 -7.46 -12.57 -4.64
CA GLU A 36 -6.55 -13.33 -5.51
C GLU A 36 -5.97 -14.57 -4.78
N GLN A 37 -5.61 -14.42 -3.50
CA GLN A 37 -5.09 -15.53 -2.70
C GLN A 37 -6.18 -16.43 -2.10
N GLU A 38 -7.47 -16.13 -2.32
CA GLU A 38 -8.62 -16.85 -1.76
C GLU A 38 -8.51 -17.06 -0.24
N CYS A 39 -7.93 -16.08 0.47
CA CYS A 39 -7.59 -16.17 1.87
C CYS A 39 -8.44 -15.18 2.68
N ALA A 40 -9.55 -15.67 3.24
CA ALA A 40 -10.40 -14.86 4.10
C ALA A 40 -9.74 -14.64 5.47
N TYR A 41 -9.22 -13.44 5.71
CA TYR A 41 -8.74 -13.02 7.02
C TYR A 41 -8.98 -11.51 7.25
N PRO A 42 -8.86 -11.01 8.49
CA PRO A 42 -8.97 -9.59 8.79
C PRO A 42 -7.79 -8.80 8.19
N GLU A 43 -7.91 -8.40 6.92
CA GLU A 43 -6.86 -7.65 6.22
C GLU A 43 -6.60 -6.28 6.86
N ILE A 44 -7.67 -5.63 7.32
CA ILE A 44 -7.63 -4.40 8.10
C ILE A 44 -7.43 -4.77 9.56
N ASP A 45 -6.17 -4.86 9.97
CA ASP A 45 -5.75 -5.36 11.28
C ASP A 45 -5.66 -4.27 12.36
N GLY A 46 -6.05 -3.03 12.04
CA GLY A 46 -5.99 -1.88 12.94
C GLY A 46 -4.60 -1.25 13.08
N ARG A 47 -3.55 -1.88 12.53
CA ARG A 47 -2.16 -1.40 12.67
C ARG A 47 -1.81 -0.27 11.71
N ASP A 48 -2.62 -0.10 10.66
CA ASP A 48 -2.49 0.99 9.69
C ASP A 48 -2.49 2.37 10.37
N ALA A 49 -3.27 2.55 11.43
CA ALA A 49 -3.41 3.83 12.12
C ALA A 49 -2.44 4.01 13.31
N GLU A 50 -1.52 3.07 13.55
CA GLU A 50 -0.49 3.26 14.59
C GLU A 50 0.39 4.49 14.24
N PRO A 51 0.73 5.37 15.20
CA PRO A 51 1.42 6.64 14.90
C PRO A 51 2.78 6.51 14.19
N GLY A 52 3.48 5.39 14.38
CA GLY A 52 4.76 5.08 13.75
C GLY A 52 4.65 4.34 12.42
N THR A 53 3.45 4.02 11.95
CA THR A 53 3.24 3.28 10.71
C THR A 53 3.52 4.15 9.49
N GLU A 54 4.39 3.67 8.61
CA GLU A 54 4.65 4.26 7.30
C GLU A 54 3.99 3.43 6.20
N HIS A 55 3.33 4.13 5.28
CA HIS A 55 2.72 3.61 4.08
C HIS A 55 3.56 4.06 2.89
N LEU A 56 4.11 3.09 2.15
CA LEU A 56 4.88 3.35 0.95
C LEU A 56 4.13 2.80 -0.25
N TRP A 57 4.01 3.59 -1.31
CA TRP A 57 3.38 3.14 -2.54
C TRP A 57 4.03 3.74 -3.78
N ILE A 58 3.83 3.06 -4.91
CA ILE A 58 4.27 3.52 -6.22
C ILE A 58 3.03 3.89 -7.04
N GLU A 59 3.03 5.08 -7.62
CA GLU A 59 2.06 5.50 -8.63
C GLU A 59 2.70 5.45 -10.02
N VAL A 60 1.98 4.88 -10.99
CA VAL A 60 2.32 4.94 -12.42
C VAL A 60 1.15 5.63 -13.13
N GLY A 61 1.36 6.90 -13.52
CA GLY A 61 0.24 7.76 -13.90
C GLY A 61 -0.66 8.02 -12.69
N ASP A 62 -1.94 7.66 -12.79
CA ASP A 62 -2.93 7.79 -11.71
C ASP A 62 -3.28 6.44 -11.05
N GLU A 63 -2.49 5.38 -11.31
CA GLU A 63 -2.73 4.03 -10.81
C GLU A 63 -1.75 3.64 -9.71
N LEU A 64 -2.28 3.06 -8.62
CA LEU A 64 -1.51 2.48 -7.53
C LEU A 64 -0.86 1.16 -7.99
N ALA A 65 0.40 1.22 -8.39
CA ALA A 65 1.12 0.10 -8.97
C ALA A 65 1.66 -0.88 -7.92
N ALA A 66 2.10 -0.38 -6.77
CA ALA A 66 2.64 -1.20 -5.68
C ALA A 66 2.47 -0.54 -4.31
N TYR A 67 2.50 -1.35 -3.25
CA TYR A 67 2.36 -0.91 -1.86
C TYR A 67 3.21 -1.79 -0.91
N LEU A 68 3.72 -1.19 0.16
CA LEU A 68 4.14 -1.90 1.36
C LEU A 68 3.84 -1.07 2.62
N ARG A 69 3.79 -1.75 3.77
CA ARG A 69 3.66 -1.15 5.09
C ARG A 69 4.92 -1.37 5.90
N VAL A 70 5.36 -0.36 6.64
CA VAL A 70 6.41 -0.47 7.65
C VAL A 70 5.81 -0.13 9.01
N LEU A 71 5.95 -1.06 9.95
CA LEU A 71 5.54 -0.87 11.34
C LEU A 71 6.81 -0.66 12.18
N GLU A 72 6.76 0.27 13.11
CA GLU A 72 7.81 0.46 14.11
C GLU A 72 7.74 -0.67 15.14
N GLY A 73 8.81 -1.46 15.25
CA GLY A 73 9.03 -2.45 16.29
C GLY A 73 10.07 -1.96 17.30
N ASP A 74 10.27 -2.73 18.37
CA ASP A 74 11.28 -2.41 19.39
C ASP A 74 12.70 -2.53 18.80
N GLY A 75 13.26 -1.39 18.39
CA GLY A 75 14.59 -1.29 17.78
C GLY A 75 14.71 -1.85 16.35
N HIS A 76 13.61 -2.17 15.67
CA HIS A 76 13.61 -2.69 14.30
C HIS A 76 12.35 -2.31 13.51
N ALA A 77 12.45 -2.32 12.19
CA ALA A 77 11.32 -2.11 11.29
C ALA A 77 10.69 -3.46 10.89
N ILE A 78 9.36 -3.53 10.87
CA ILE A 78 8.60 -4.71 10.42
C ILE A 78 7.95 -4.36 9.08
N ILE A 79 8.48 -4.95 8.00
CA ILE A 79 7.93 -4.79 6.65
C ILE A 79 6.81 -5.81 6.45
N GLY A 80 5.67 -5.37 5.93
CA GLY A 80 4.55 -6.23 5.63
C GLY A 80 3.66 -5.69 4.51
N ARG A 81 2.66 -6.47 4.13
CA ARG A 81 1.68 -6.11 3.09
C ARG A 81 2.33 -5.69 1.76
N VAL A 82 3.43 -6.34 1.41
CA VAL A 82 4.12 -6.12 0.13
C VAL A 82 3.22 -6.61 -1.00
N ALA A 83 2.70 -5.68 -1.78
CA ALA A 83 1.68 -5.93 -2.79
C ALA A 83 2.03 -5.19 -4.08
N THR A 84 1.93 -5.88 -5.22
CA THR A 84 2.09 -5.29 -6.55
C THR A 84 0.85 -5.58 -7.37
N HIS A 85 0.25 -4.54 -7.94
CA HIS A 85 -0.91 -4.66 -8.82
C HIS A 85 -0.59 -5.63 -9.97
N PRO A 86 -1.49 -6.57 -10.33
CA PRO A 86 -1.21 -7.59 -11.36
C PRO A 86 -0.66 -7.06 -12.68
N GLY A 87 -1.15 -5.89 -13.13
CA GLY A 87 -0.69 -5.24 -14.36
C GLY A 87 0.73 -4.66 -14.31
N HIS A 88 1.35 -4.63 -13.13
CA HIS A 88 2.68 -4.04 -12.88
C HIS A 88 3.69 -5.07 -12.34
N ARG A 89 3.41 -6.38 -12.47
CA ARG A 89 4.32 -7.48 -12.08
C ARG A 89 5.21 -7.89 -13.27
N GLY A 90 6.45 -8.32 -13.00
CA GLY A 90 7.40 -8.80 -14.02
C GLY A 90 8.83 -8.44 -13.69
#